data_AF-A0A967W1M7-F1
#
_entry.id   AF-A0A967W1M7-F1
#
_cell.length_a   1.000
_cell.length_b   1.000
_cell.length_c   1.000
_cell.angle_alpha   90.00
_cell.angle_beta   90.00
_cell.angle_gamma   90.00
#
_symmetry.space_group_name_H-M   'P 1'
#
loop_
_entity.id
_entity.type
_entity.pdbx_description
1 polymer ?
#
loop_
_entity_poly.entity_id
_entity_poly.type
_entity_poly.pdbx_seq_one_letter_code
_entity_poly.pdbx_strand_id
1 'polypeptide(L)'
;MKTNQEYEGLEVIPIDINENRKIDPEENFYDTMDAIMEAIVAEKYPSPPARELYLIAKGKPQNAIVIEFLKWVLTEGQGMVEEAGYVPLDAGRISTELKKLN
;
A
#
# COMPACT_ATOMS: atom_id res chain seq x y z
N MET A 1 -8.01 -10.80 20.90
CA MET A 1 -6.92 -9.98 20.35
C MET A 1 -6.83 -10.28 18.86
N LYS A 2 -6.73 -9.28 17.99
CA LYS A 2 -6.36 -9.52 16.59
C LYS A 2 -4.86 -9.83 16.57
N THR A 3 -4.48 -11.02 16.12
CA THR A 3 -3.08 -11.45 16.07
C THR A 3 -2.40 -11.11 14.76
N ASN A 4 -3.15 -10.60 13.77
CA ASN A 4 -2.70 -10.35 12.39
C ASN A 4 -2.06 -11.58 11.70
N GLN A 5 -2.29 -12.77 12.24
CA GLN A 5 -1.86 -14.06 11.70
C GLN A 5 -3.00 -14.74 10.97
N GLU A 6 -2.68 -15.76 10.17
CA GLU A 6 -3.71 -16.67 9.67
C GLU A 6 -4.52 -17.33 10.80
N TYR A 7 -5.74 -17.75 10.45
CA TYR A 7 -6.55 -18.55 11.34
C TYR A 7 -6.05 -19.99 11.33
N GLU A 8 -6.14 -20.66 12.48
CA GLU A 8 -5.78 -22.07 12.59
C GLU A 8 -6.53 -22.93 11.56
N GLY A 9 -5.78 -23.70 10.77
CA GLY A 9 -6.31 -24.54 9.70
C GLY A 9 -6.58 -23.81 8.37
N LEU A 10 -6.27 -22.52 8.27
CA LEU A 10 -6.25 -21.75 7.03
C LEU A 10 -4.83 -21.34 6.69
N GLU A 11 -4.53 -21.27 5.39
CA GLU A 11 -3.20 -20.94 4.87
C GLU A 11 -3.36 -20.00 3.65
N VAL A 12 -2.40 -19.11 3.47
CA VAL A 12 -2.35 -18.25 2.29
C VAL A 12 -1.46 -18.91 1.24
N ILE A 13 -2.01 -19.14 0.04
CA ILE A 13 -1.21 -19.71 -1.05
C ILE A 13 -0.26 -18.62 -1.58
N PRO A 14 1.07 -18.81 -1.46
CA PRO A 14 2.03 -17.84 -1.97
C PRO A 14 2.04 -17.80 -3.49
N ILE A 15 2.39 -16.64 -4.04
CA ILE A 15 2.59 -16.44 -5.48
C ILE A 15 4.06 -16.70 -5.80
N ASP A 16 4.31 -17.64 -6.70
CA ASP A 16 5.60 -17.82 -7.38
C ASP A 16 5.71 -16.71 -8.44
N ILE A 17 6.44 -15.64 -8.12
CA ILE A 17 6.50 -14.41 -8.91
C ILE A 17 7.45 -14.59 -10.11
N ASN A 18 8.53 -15.35 -9.92
CA ASN A 18 9.54 -15.57 -10.95
C ASN A 18 9.32 -16.83 -11.82
N GLU A 19 8.24 -17.57 -11.55
CA GLU A 19 7.79 -18.77 -12.27
C GLU A 19 8.78 -19.95 -12.23
N ASN A 20 9.63 -20.04 -11.20
CA ASN A 20 10.65 -21.08 -11.08
C ASN A 20 10.15 -22.38 -10.39
N ARG A 21 8.86 -22.42 -10.02
CA ARG A 21 8.18 -23.52 -9.32
C ARG A 21 8.64 -23.74 -7.88
N LYS A 22 9.22 -22.71 -7.26
CA LYS A 22 9.59 -22.66 -5.86
C LYS A 22 9.16 -21.31 -5.31
N ILE A 23 8.94 -21.27 -4.01
CA ILE A 23 8.78 -19.99 -3.32
C ILE A 23 10.14 -19.63 -2.78
N ASP A 24 10.76 -18.62 -3.39
CA ASP A 24 12.04 -18.13 -2.94
C ASP A 24 11.89 -17.30 -1.66
N PRO A 25 12.95 -17.14 -0.84
CA PRO A 25 12.90 -16.34 0.38
C PRO A 25 12.38 -14.91 0.15
N GLU A 26 12.62 -14.35 -1.02
CA GLU A 26 12.15 -13.01 -1.42
C GLU A 26 10.64 -12.95 -1.68
N GLU A 27 10.01 -14.10 -1.94
CA GLU A 27 8.57 -14.26 -2.22
C GLU A 27 7.80 -14.73 -0.97
N ASN A 28 8.48 -15.19 0.08
CA ASN A 28 7.85 -15.77 1.26
C ASN A 28 7.53 -14.72 2.35
N PHE A 29 6.44 -13.98 2.18
CA PHE A 29 6.02 -12.90 3.10
C PHE A 29 4.54 -12.99 3.55
N TYR A 30 3.95 -14.19 3.57
CA TYR A 30 2.50 -14.38 3.75
C TYR A 30 2.06 -14.69 5.20
N ASP A 31 2.99 -14.90 6.14
CA ASP A 31 2.73 -15.34 7.52
C ASP A 31 1.87 -14.37 8.36
N THR A 32 1.92 -13.07 8.03
CA THR A 32 1.17 -12.04 8.76
C THR A 32 0.66 -10.95 7.83
N MET A 33 -0.43 -10.29 8.24
CA MET A 33 -0.95 -9.12 7.54
C MET A 33 0.12 -8.03 7.41
N ASP A 34 0.91 -7.81 8.47
CA ASP A 34 1.96 -6.79 8.50
C ASP A 34 3.06 -7.10 7.48
N ALA A 35 3.50 -8.36 7.37
CA ALA A 35 4.49 -8.79 6.37
C ALA A 35 3.98 -8.59 4.93
N ILE A 36 2.70 -8.87 4.67
CA ILE A 36 2.08 -8.61 3.36
C ILE A 36 2.03 -7.10 3.07
N MET A 37 1.63 -6.28 4.05
CA MET A 37 1.60 -4.82 3.88
C MET A 37 2.98 -4.25 3.58
N GLU A 38 4.02 -4.69 4.30
CA GLU A 38 5.41 -4.32 4.03
C GLU A 38 5.87 -4.76 2.63
N ALA A 39 5.49 -5.96 2.18
CA ALA A 39 5.81 -6.45 0.84
C ALA A 39 5.12 -5.62 -0.26
N ILE A 40 3.89 -5.14 -0.02
CA ILE A 40 3.17 -4.24 -0.94
C ILE A 40 3.87 -2.88 -1.02
N VAL A 41 4.22 -2.28 0.13
CA VAL A 41 4.96 -1.01 0.17
C VAL A 41 6.32 -1.11 -0.50
N ALA A 42 7.00 -2.25 -0.36
CA ALA A 42 8.28 -2.53 -0.99
C ALA A 42 8.18 -2.93 -2.47
N GLU A 43 6.98 -2.91 -3.08
CA GLU A 43 6.70 -3.35 -4.45
C GLU A 43 7.13 -4.80 -4.76
N LYS A 44 7.27 -5.64 -3.71
CA LYS A 44 7.57 -7.08 -3.85
C LYS A 44 6.31 -7.89 -4.12
N TYR A 45 5.19 -7.50 -3.51
CA TYR A 45 3.90 -8.13 -3.77
C TYR A 45 3.40 -7.72 -5.17
N PRO A 46 2.99 -8.67 -6.04
CA PRO A 46 2.69 -8.36 -7.44
C PRO A 46 1.39 -7.54 -7.60
N SER A 47 1.38 -6.72 -8.65
CA SER A 47 0.20 -6.00 -9.12
C SER A 47 -0.20 -6.51 -10.52
N PRO A 48 -1.38 -7.10 -10.70
CA PRO A 48 -2.42 -7.46 -9.71
C PRO A 48 -2.01 -8.64 -8.79
N PRO A 49 -2.62 -8.81 -7.58
CA PRO A 49 -3.83 -8.14 -7.10
C PRO A 49 -3.61 -6.84 -6.29
N ALA A 50 -2.39 -6.48 -5.90
CA ALA A 50 -2.17 -5.15 -5.35
C ALA A 50 -2.45 -4.09 -6.44
N ARG A 51 -2.92 -2.90 -6.04
CA ARG A 51 -3.14 -1.78 -6.96
C ARG A 51 -3.01 -0.44 -6.25
N GLU A 52 -2.44 0.54 -6.94
CA GLU A 52 -2.49 1.93 -6.51
C GLU A 52 -3.91 2.50 -6.71
N LEU A 53 -4.32 3.38 -5.81
CA LEU A 53 -5.53 4.19 -5.95
C LEU A 53 -5.14 5.64 -6.19
N TYR A 54 -5.84 6.29 -7.12
CA TYR A 54 -5.49 7.62 -7.59
C TYR A 54 -6.59 8.63 -7.32
N LEU A 55 -6.20 9.83 -6.90
CA LEU A 55 -7.02 11.03 -6.99
C LEU A 55 -6.63 11.78 -8.27
N ILE A 56 -7.61 12.05 -9.13
CA ILE A 56 -7.38 12.59 -10.48
C ILE A 56 -7.97 14.00 -10.58
N ALA A 57 -7.17 14.93 -11.10
CA ALA A 57 -7.60 16.30 -11.41
C ALA A 57 -7.32 16.62 -12.88
N LYS A 58 -8.15 17.50 -13.47
CA LYS A 58 -7.91 18.03 -14.81
C LYS A 58 -6.80 19.08 -14.74
N GLY A 59 -5.56 18.65 -15.00
CA GLY A 59 -4.38 19.51 -14.88
C GLY A 59 -4.00 19.77 -13.41
N LYS A 60 -3.06 20.70 -13.19
CA LYS A 60 -2.58 21.05 -11.84
C LYS A 60 -3.67 21.85 -11.10
N PRO A 61 -4.12 21.39 -9.91
CA PRO A 61 -5.13 22.12 -9.13
C PRO A 61 -4.66 23.54 -8.81
N GLN A 62 -5.57 24.52 -8.95
CA GLN A 62 -5.31 25.93 -8.62
C GLN A 62 -6.13 26.42 -7.43
N ASN A 63 -7.21 25.71 -7.08
CA ASN A 63 -8.05 26.06 -5.95
C ASN A 63 -7.32 25.69 -4.65
N ALA A 64 -7.07 26.68 -3.79
CA ALA A 64 -6.35 26.52 -2.53
C ALA A 64 -6.99 25.45 -1.61
N ILE A 65 -8.32 25.37 -1.57
CA ILE A 65 -9.04 24.38 -0.74
C ILE A 65 -8.78 22.97 -1.27
N VAL A 66 -8.76 22.80 -2.59
CA VAL A 66 -8.45 21.49 -3.21
C VAL A 66 -7.01 21.08 -2.93
N ILE A 67 -6.06 22.01 -3.05
CA ILE A 67 -4.65 21.74 -2.73
C ILE A 67 -4.50 21.33 -1.26
N GLU A 68 -5.17 22.04 -0.35
CA GLU A 68 -5.10 21.75 1.09
C GLU A 68 -5.72 20.39 1.42
N PHE A 69 -6.85 20.04 0.78
CA PHE A 69 -7.44 18.71 0.91
C PHE A 69 -6.49 17.61 0.42
N LEU A 70 -5.83 17.79 -0.73
CA LEU A 70 -4.87 16.81 -1.24
C LEU A 70 -3.64 16.67 -0.32
N LYS A 71 -3.17 17.76 0.28
CA LYS A 71 -2.12 17.71 1.31
C LYS A 71 -2.58 16.93 2.53
N TRP A 72 -3.77 17.21 3.03
CA TRP A 72 -4.35 16.50 4.17
C TRP A 72 -4.47 14.99 3.89
N VAL A 73 -4.92 14.58 2.70
CA VAL A 73 -4.96 13.16 2.30
C VAL A 73 -3.59 12.51 2.36
N LEU A 74 -2.53 13.23 1.94
CA LEU A 74 -1.15 12.73 1.93
C LEU A 74 -0.47 12.80 3.30
N THR A 75 -1.04 13.50 4.28
CA THR A 75 -0.47 13.67 5.62
C THR A 75 -1.39 13.09 6.70
N GLU A 76 -2.21 13.91 7.34
CA GLU A 76 -3.08 13.52 8.47
C GLU A 76 -4.05 12.39 8.09
N GLY A 77 -4.57 12.42 6.87
CA GLY A 77 -5.49 11.40 6.35
C GLY A 77 -4.88 10.01 6.26
N GLN A 78 -3.55 9.87 6.16
CA GLN A 78 -2.89 8.56 6.14
C GLN A 78 -3.09 7.78 7.44
N GLY A 79 -3.34 8.46 8.58
CA GLY A 79 -3.64 7.78 9.84
C GLY A 79 -4.97 7.01 9.86
N MET A 80 -5.82 7.19 8.85
CA MET A 80 -7.15 6.57 8.77
C MET A 80 -7.22 5.39 7.78
N VAL A 81 -6.19 5.20 6.95
CA VAL A 81 -6.30 4.30 5.78
C VAL A 81 -6.21 2.83 6.19
N GLU A 82 -5.42 2.50 7.21
CA GLU A 82 -5.27 1.12 7.71
C GLU A 82 -6.58 0.59 8.31
N GLU A 83 -7.26 1.39 9.14
CA GLU A 83 -8.57 1.03 9.70
C GLU A 83 -9.64 0.87 8.60
N ALA A 84 -9.50 1.63 7.51
CA ALA A 84 -10.35 1.52 6.33
C ALA A 84 -9.99 0.36 5.39
N GLY A 85 -8.93 -0.41 5.69
CA GLY A 85 -8.52 -1.59 4.91
C GLY A 85 -7.59 -1.29 3.72
N TYR A 86 -6.86 -0.18 3.76
CA TYR A 86 -5.87 0.20 2.75
C TYR A 86 -4.45 0.16 3.33
N VAL A 87 -3.47 0.00 2.44
CA VAL A 87 -2.04 0.06 2.79
C VAL A 87 -1.59 1.53 2.85
N PRO A 88 -1.03 2.00 3.98
CA PRO A 88 -0.49 3.35 4.09
C PRO A 88 0.67 3.60 3.11
N LEU A 89 0.77 4.84 2.61
CA LEU A 89 1.91 5.25 1.79
C LEU A 89 3.16 5.42 2.66
N ASP A 90 4.33 5.04 2.14
CA ASP A 90 5.60 5.34 2.78
C ASP A 90 5.97 6.83 2.68
N ALA A 91 6.86 7.29 3.57
CA ALA A 91 7.28 8.68 3.64
C ALA A 91 7.94 9.20 2.35
N GLY A 92 8.63 8.33 1.61
CA GLY A 92 9.25 8.64 0.32
C GLY A 92 8.20 8.91 -0.76
N ARG A 93 7.16 8.07 -0.84
CA ARG A 93 6.03 8.29 -1.74
C ARG A 93 5.25 9.55 -1.37
N ILE A 94 4.93 9.76 -0.09
CA ILE A 94 4.26 10.98 0.39
C ILE A 94 5.04 12.24 -0.03
N SER A 95 6.35 12.27 0.22
CA SER A 95 7.22 13.38 -0.18
C SER A 95 7.20 13.64 -1.68
N THR A 96 7.20 12.56 -2.49
CA THR A 96 7.14 12.65 -3.95
C THR A 96 5.80 13.21 -4.43
N GLU A 97 4.68 12.75 -3.87
CA GLU A 97 3.35 13.23 -4.24
C GLU A 97 3.11 14.69 -3.80
N LEU A 98 3.56 15.07 -2.60
CA LEU A 98 3.47 16.46 -2.13
C LEU A 98 4.22 17.44 -3.05
N LYS A 99 5.35 17.03 -3.63
CA LYS A 99 6.09 17.88 -4.59
C LYS A 99 5.30 18.15 -5.87
N LYS A 100 4.39 17.27 -6.28
CA LYS A 100 3.54 17.48 -7.48
C LYS A 100 2.49 18.57 -7.27
N LEU A 101 2.15 18.88 -6.01
CA LEU A 101 1.19 19.93 -5.66
C LEU A 101 1.82 21.33 -5.64
N ASN A 102 3.16 21.41 -5.51
CA ASN A 102 3.91 22.68 -5.46
C ASN A 102 4.24 23.19 -6.86
#